data_AF-A0A416U2H9-F1
#
_entry.id   AF-A0A416U2H9-F1
#
_cell.length_a   1.000
_cell.length_b   1.000
_cell.length_c   1.000
_cell.angle_alpha   90.00
_cell.angle_beta   90.00
_cell.angle_gamma   90.00
#
_symmetry.space_group_name_H-M   'P 1'
#
loop_
_entity.id
_entity.type
_entity.pdbx_description
1 polymer ?
#
loop_
_entity_poly.entity_id
_entity_poly.type
_entity_poly.pdbx_seq_one_letter_code
_entity_poly.pdbx_strand_id
1 'polypeptide(L)'
;MLIPTVPAKEFEKFGFKKCKGMPKDTECYYLCVARGSKMLFVSNIYFGVNDWIKDDQRIHKNANCRYSDKRDYLDIVYELIKEGMLKSSFYKR
;
A
#
# COMPACT_ATOMS: atom_id res chain seq x y z
N MET A 1 13.27 5.09 5.77
CA MET A 1 11.93 4.46 5.79
C MET A 1 10.97 5.39 5.07
N LEU A 2 9.95 4.85 4.38
CA LEU A 2 8.90 5.68 3.81
C LEU A 2 7.86 5.98 4.89
N ILE A 3 7.44 7.23 4.98
CA ILE A 3 6.41 7.67 5.92
C ILE A 3 5.29 8.39 5.16
N PRO A 4 4.01 8.09 5.45
CA PRO A 4 2.87 8.83 4.95
C PRO A 4 2.93 10.30 5.34
N THR A 5 2.50 11.17 4.45
CA THR A 5 2.38 12.63 4.67
C THR A 5 0.93 13.10 4.79
N VAL A 6 -0.01 12.23 4.42
CA VAL A 6 -1.46 12.47 4.40
C VAL A 6 -2.19 11.33 5.12
N PRO A 7 -3.46 11.50 5.53
CA PRO A 7 -4.26 10.41 6.08
C PRO A 7 -4.31 9.21 5.14
N ALA A 8 -4.27 7.99 5.70
CA ALA A 8 -4.21 6.74 4.94
C ALA A 8 -5.39 6.57 3.96
N LYS A 9 -6.56 7.14 4.29
CA LYS A 9 -7.73 7.17 3.42
C LYS A 9 -7.47 7.79 2.04
N GLU A 10 -6.59 8.78 1.95
CA GLU A 10 -6.26 9.43 0.66
C GLU A 10 -5.62 8.47 -0.34
N PHE A 11 -5.04 7.35 0.12
CA PHE A 11 -4.44 6.33 -0.74
C PHE A 11 -5.49 5.55 -1.54
N GLU A 12 -6.79 5.62 -1.22
CA GLU A 12 -7.87 5.05 -2.03
C GLU A 12 -7.86 5.58 -3.47
N LYS A 13 -7.40 6.83 -3.68
CA LYS A 13 -7.21 7.45 -5.01
C LYS A 13 -6.24 6.67 -5.90
N PHE A 14 -5.31 5.94 -5.28
CA PHE A 14 -4.30 5.11 -5.96
C PHE A 14 -4.70 3.63 -6.02
N GLY A 15 -5.94 3.29 -5.64
CA GLY A 15 -6.49 1.94 -5.70
C GLY A 15 -6.29 1.10 -4.44
N PHE A 16 -5.75 1.69 -3.37
CA PHE A 16 -5.71 1.02 -2.07
C PHE A 16 -7.12 0.76 -1.55
N LYS A 17 -7.31 -0.33 -0.82
CA LYS A 17 -8.59 -0.68 -0.17
C LYS A 17 -8.43 -0.73 1.33
N LYS A 18 -9.46 -0.31 2.06
CA LYS A 18 -9.49 -0.42 3.52
C LYS A 18 -9.35 -1.88 3.96
N CYS A 19 -8.49 -2.12 4.95
CA CYS A 19 -8.32 -3.43 5.56
C CYS A 19 -9.62 -3.86 6.27
N LYS A 20 -9.94 -5.15 6.21
CA LYS A 20 -11.11 -5.73 6.90
C LYS A 20 -10.68 -6.38 8.22
N GLY A 21 -11.61 -6.46 9.17
CA GLY A 21 -11.39 -7.13 10.46
C GLY A 21 -10.59 -6.32 11.49
N MET A 22 -10.31 -5.05 11.20
CA MET A 22 -9.68 -4.11 12.13
C MET A 22 -10.75 -3.30 12.90
N PRO A 23 -10.43 -2.78 14.10
CA PRO A 23 -11.30 -1.85 14.81
C PRO A 23 -11.71 -0.68 13.92
N LYS A 24 -12.94 -0.16 14.07
CA LYS A 24 -13.52 0.87 13.17
C LYS A 24 -12.63 2.11 13.02
N ASP A 25 -11.91 2.45 14.08
CA ASP A 25 -11.07 3.65 14.17
C ASP A 25 -9.67 3.44 13.57
N THR A 26 -9.35 2.23 13.13
CA THR A 26 -8.07 1.91 12.49
C THR A 26 -8.14 2.25 11.00
N GLU A 27 -7.53 3.36 10.63
CA GLU A 27 -7.33 3.76 9.24
C GLU A 27 -6.10 3.05 8.67
N CYS A 28 -6.30 1.84 8.17
CA CYS A 28 -5.28 1.10 7.44
C CYS A 28 -5.82 0.53 6.12
N TYR A 29 -4.96 0.57 5.10
CA TYR A 29 -5.30 0.27 3.73
C TYR A 29 -4.20 -0.58 3.09
N TYR A 30 -4.56 -1.32 2.05
CA TYR A 30 -3.63 -2.19 1.33
C TYR A 30 -3.88 -2.19 -0.18
N LEU A 31 -2.82 -2.48 -0.94
CA LEU A 31 -2.85 -2.70 -2.38
C LEU A 31 -2.01 -3.94 -2.72
N CYS A 32 -2.63 -4.93 -3.37
CA CYS A 32 -1.89 -6.09 -3.87
C CYS A 32 -1.37 -5.81 -5.28
N VAL A 33 -0.10 -6.09 -5.50
CA VAL A 33 0.61 -5.95 -6.77
C VAL A 33 1.00 -7.35 -7.24
N ALA A 34 0.49 -7.79 -8.40
CA ALA A 34 0.77 -9.12 -8.96
C ALA A 34 2.24 -9.27 -9.32
N ARG A 35 2.79 -8.24 -9.97
CA ARG A 35 4.19 -8.24 -10.41
C ARG A 35 5.11 -8.17 -9.20
N GLY A 36 5.92 -9.20 -9.02
CA GLY A 36 6.80 -9.34 -7.86
C GLY A 36 6.09 -9.77 -6.57
N SER A 37 4.82 -10.16 -6.64
CA SER A 37 4.03 -10.65 -5.49
C SER A 37 4.17 -9.80 -4.23
N LYS A 38 3.93 -8.48 -4.37
CA LYS A 38 4.03 -7.52 -3.27
C LYS A 38 2.66 -7.05 -2.79
N MET A 39 2.58 -6.70 -1.51
CA MET A 39 1.44 -6.05 -0.89
C MET A 39 1.95 -4.76 -0.23
N LEU A 40 1.45 -3.63 -0.73
CA LEU A 40 1.69 -2.32 -0.13
C LEU A 40 0.68 -2.11 0.99
N PHE A 41 1.15 -1.77 2.17
CA PHE A 41 0.34 -1.49 3.35
C PHE A 41 0.58 -0.05 3.80
N VAL A 42 -0.49 0.63 4.21
CA VAL A 42 -0.42 1.98 4.75
C VAL A 42 -1.36 2.17 5.94
N SER A 43 -0.88 2.86 6.96
CA SER A 43 -1.67 3.47 8.03
C SER A 43 -1.32 4.96 8.12
N ASN A 44 -1.91 5.71 9.05
CA ASN A 44 -1.56 7.14 9.21
C ASN A 44 -0.10 7.39 9.63
N ILE A 45 0.62 6.37 10.12
CA ILE A 45 1.97 6.52 10.68
C ILE A 45 3.02 5.64 9.99
N TYR A 46 2.59 4.68 9.16
CA TYR A 46 3.47 3.65 8.63
C TYR A 46 3.12 3.31 7.18
N PHE A 47 4.15 3.15 6.36
CA PHE A 47 4.04 2.56 5.03
C PHE A 47 5.02 1.39 4.92
N GLY A 48 4.53 0.25 4.41
CA GLY A 48 5.32 -0.97 4.28
C GLY A 48 5.08 -1.69 2.97
N VAL A 49 6.13 -2.36 2.48
CA VAL A 49 6.05 -3.28 1.35
C VAL A 49 6.27 -4.69 1.90
N ASN A 50 5.30 -5.57 1.71
CA ASN A 50 5.34 -6.94 2.19
C ASN A 50 5.34 -7.90 1.00
N ASP A 51 6.01 -9.04 1.14
CA ASP A 51 5.78 -10.17 0.26
C ASP A 51 4.43 -10.82 0.55
N TRP A 52 3.80 -11.36 -0.49
CA TRP A 52 2.68 -12.27 -0.33
C TRP A 52 2.88 -13.54 -1.14
N ILE A 53 2.43 -14.65 -0.55
CA ILE A 53 2.44 -15.97 -1.17
C ILE A 53 1.00 -16.38 -1.49
N LYS A 54 0.83 -17.36 -2.39
CA LYS A 54 -0.48 -17.80 -2.90
C LYS A 54 -1.50 -18.13 -1.80
N ASP A 55 -1.03 -18.61 -0.65
CA ASP A 55 -1.85 -19.03 0.50
C ASP A 55 -1.78 -18.06 1.70
N ASP A 56 -1.37 -16.81 1.47
CA ASP A 56 -1.28 -15.80 2.53
C ASP A 56 -2.68 -15.47 3.08
N GLN A 57 -2.95 -15.90 4.32
CA GLN A 57 -4.25 -15.70 4.97
C GLN A 57 -4.65 -14.22 5.14
N ARG A 58 -3.69 -13.29 5.10
CA ARG A 58 -3.95 -11.85 5.14
C ARG A 58 -4.61 -11.37 3.84
N ILE A 59 -4.42 -12.11 2.76
CA ILE A 59 -4.98 -11.84 1.44
C ILE A 59 -6.11 -12.82 1.21
N HIS A 60 -7.35 -12.30 1.23
CA HIS A 60 -8.55 -13.11 1.03
C HIS A 60 -8.47 -13.99 -0.22
N LYS A 61 -9.29 -15.06 -0.26
CA LYS A 61 -9.45 -16.02 -1.38
C LYS A 61 -9.47 -15.38 -2.78
N ASN A 62 -9.92 -14.12 -2.87
CA ASN A 62 -9.73 -13.24 -4.02
C ASN A 62 -8.77 -12.10 -3.65
N ALA A 63 -7.49 -12.23 -4.01
CA ALA A 63 -6.52 -11.16 -3.81
C ALA A 63 -7.01 -9.87 -4.49
N ASN A 64 -6.89 -8.73 -3.81
CA ASN A 64 -7.24 -7.43 -4.37
C ASN A 64 -6.17 -6.96 -5.36
N CYS A 65 -5.95 -7.75 -6.40
CA CYS A 65 -4.89 -7.55 -7.36
C CYS A 65 -5.49 -7.20 -8.72
N ARG A 66 -5.07 -6.07 -9.27
CA ARG A 66 -5.34 -5.73 -10.67
C ARG A 66 -4.32 -6.47 -11.54
N TYR A 67 -4.61 -7.72 -11.91
CA TYR A 67 -3.68 -8.55 -12.69
C TYR A 67 -3.32 -7.97 -14.07
N SER A 68 -4.15 -7.08 -14.62
CA SER A 68 -3.87 -6.35 -15.85
C SER A 68 -2.95 -5.14 -15.66
N ASP A 69 -2.72 -4.70 -14.42
CA ASP A 69 -1.81 -3.59 -14.12
C ASP A 69 -0.37 -4.00 -14.45
N LYS A 70 0.31 -3.15 -15.20
CA LYS A 70 1.68 -3.39 -15.65
C LYS A 70 2.72 -2.80 -14.69
N ARG A 71 2.32 -1.95 -13.75
CA ARG A 71 3.22 -1.37 -12.77
C ARG A 71 3.71 -2.44 -11.80
N ASP A 72 4.98 -2.36 -11.43
CA ASP A 72 5.48 -3.05 -10.26
C ASP A 72 5.27 -2.19 -8.99
N TYR A 73 5.72 -2.68 -7.84
CA TYR A 73 5.53 -1.96 -6.58
C TYR A 73 6.41 -0.69 -6.48
N LEU A 74 7.57 -0.66 -7.16
CA LEU A 74 8.46 0.50 -7.18
C LEU A 74 7.88 1.62 -8.03
N ASP A 75 7.26 1.30 -9.17
CA ASP A 75 6.52 2.25 -10.00
C ASP A 75 5.45 2.98 -9.16
N ILE A 76 4.65 2.22 -8.41
CA ILE A 76 3.60 2.76 -7.55
C ILE A 76 4.20 3.60 -6.42
N VAL A 77 5.25 3.11 -5.76
CA VAL A 77 5.94 3.87 -4.70
C VAL A 77 6.51 5.18 -5.22
N TYR A 78 7.08 5.18 -6.43
CA TYR A 78 7.61 6.36 -7.08
C TYR A 78 6.49 7.37 -7.38
N GLU A 79 5.36 6.94 -7.94
CA GLU A 79 4.18 7.79 -8.15
C GLU A 79 3.69 8.41 -6.84
N LEU A 80 3.56 7.61 -5.77
CA LEU A 80 3.15 8.10 -4.45
C LEU A 80 4.12 9.15 -3.88
N ILE A 81 5.42 8.99 -4.08
CA ILE A 81 6.41 10.00 -3.67
C ILE A 81 6.26 11.28 -4.51
N LYS A 82 6.07 11.15 -5.83
CA LYS A 82 5.91 12.29 -6.74
C LYS A 82 4.65 13.10 -6.46
N GLU A 83 3.57 12.43 -6.07
CA GLU A 83 2.31 13.04 -5.63
C GLU A 83 2.37 13.54 -4.18
N GLY A 84 3.51 13.42 -3.52
CA GLY A 84 3.74 13.93 -2.17
C GLY A 84 3.01 13.13 -1.08
N MET A 85 2.54 11.91 -1.37
CA MET A 85 1.86 11.00 -0.43
C MET A 85 2.83 10.31 0.54
N LEU A 86 4.08 10.14 0.08
CA LEU A 86 5.16 9.51 0.84
C LEU A 86 6.40 10.39 0.85
N LYS A 87 7.12 10.40 1.98
CA LYS A 87 8.47 10.97 2.08
C LYS A 87 9.42 9.97 2.73
N SER A 88 10.72 10.14 2.48
CA SER A 88 11.74 9.38 3.20
C SER A 88 12.00 10.03 4.55
N SER A 89 12.04 9.21 5.61
CA SER A 89 12.50 9.62 6.95
C SER A 89 13.96 10.07 6.97
N PHE A 90 14.74 9.72 5.95
CA PHE A 90 16.15 10.13 5.80
C PHE A 90 16.33 11.38 4.92
N TYR A 91 15.28 11.79 4.21
CA TYR A 91 15.34 12.98 3.37
C TYR A 91 15.27 14.22 4.26
N LYS A 92 16.42 14.86 4.48
CA LYS A 92 16.53 16.16 5.12
C LYS A 92 16.47 17.21 4.01
N ARG A 93 15.48 18.09 4.09
CA ARG A 93 15.30 19.21 3.17
C ARG A 93 16.31 20.32 3.48
#